data_AF-A0A086MHR8-F1
#
_entry.id   AF-A0A086MHR8-F1
#
_cell.length_a   1.000
_cell.length_b   1.000
_cell.length_c   1.000
_cell.angle_alpha   90.00
_cell.angle_beta   90.00
_cell.angle_gamma   90.00
#
_symmetry.space_group_name_H-M   'P 1'
#
loop_
_entity.id
_entity.type
_entity.pdbx_description
1 polymer ?
#
loop_
_entity_poly.entity_id
_entity_poly.type
_entity_poly.pdbx_seq_one_letter_code
_entity_poly.pdbx_strand_id
1 'polypeptide(L)'
;MLRTVILLILGLGTAAWLWLLATLVLAPSDSVDAGWAFAAAAVPSAAFLAFALPALILALKGRHLGGALILALLSLISGVLVL
;
A
#
# COMPACT_ATOMS: atom_id res chain seq x y z
N MET A 1 -19.67 1.23 -11.50
CA MET A 1 -19.58 1.59 -10.06
C MET A 1 -18.44 0.87 -9.34
N LEU A 2 -18.27 -0.44 -9.49
CA LEU A 2 -17.21 -1.21 -8.80
C LEU A 2 -15.76 -0.75 -9.07
N ARG A 3 -15.46 -0.33 -10.31
CA ARG A 3 -14.14 0.24 -10.68
C ARG A 3 -13.78 1.49 -9.85
N THR A 4 -14.75 2.39 -9.65
CA THR A 4 -14.56 3.62 -8.86
C THR A 4 -14.26 3.30 -7.40
N VAL A 5 -14.95 2.28 -6.84
CA VAL A 5 -14.71 1.81 -5.47
C VAL A 5 -13.30 1.25 -5.32
N ILE A 6 -12.83 0.42 -6.26
CA ILE A 6 -11.47 -0.14 -6.25
C ILE A 6 -10.42 0.98 -6.29
N LEU A 7 -10.62 1.99 -7.15
CA LEU A 7 -9.72 3.13 -7.26
C LEU A 7 -9.72 4.01 -5.99
N LEU A 8 -10.87 4.17 -5.34
CA LEU A 8 -10.96 4.89 -4.05
C LEU A 8 -10.23 4.14 -2.93
N ILE A 9 -10.39 2.81 -2.85
CA ILE A 9 -9.69 1.98 -1.86
C ILE A 9 -8.18 2.03 -2.09
N LEU A 10 -7.73 1.89 -3.34
CA LEU A 10 -6.32 2.05 -3.70
C LEU A 10 -5.82 3.45 -3.36
N GLY A 11 -6.57 4.50 -3.70
CA GLY A 11 -6.21 5.89 -3.40
C GLY A 11 -6.05 6.15 -1.90
N LEU A 12 -7.01 5.72 -1.08
CA LEU A 12 -6.95 5.83 0.38
C LEU A 12 -5.79 5.02 0.97
N GLY A 13 -5.59 3.79 0.49
CA GLY A 13 -4.46 2.95 0.91
C GLY A 13 -3.11 3.58 0.56
N THR A 14 -2.99 4.18 -0.62
CA THR A 14 -1.77 4.86 -1.05
C THR A 14 -1.51 6.13 -0.24
N ALA A 15 -2.56 6.88 0.11
CA ALA A 15 -2.44 8.06 0.96
C ALA A 15 -2.01 7.69 2.40
N ALA A 16 -2.59 6.63 2.97
CA ALA A 16 -2.19 6.10 4.28
C ALA A 16 -0.73 5.60 4.26
N TRP A 17 -0.33 4.91 3.19
CA TRP A 17 1.04 4.45 3.00
C TRP A 17 2.04 5.61 2.87
N LEU A 18 1.72 6.64 2.09
CA LEU A 18 2.53 7.86 1.97
C LEU A 18 2.65 8.62 3.29
N TRP A 19 1.57 8.66 4.07
CA TRP A 19 1.59 9.24 5.41
C TRP A 19 2.57 8.49 6.33
N LEU A 20 2.53 7.16 6.29
CA LEU A 20 3.43 6.30 7.07
C LEU A 20 4.90 6.53 6.68
N LEU A 21 5.20 6.59 5.38
CA LEU A 21 6.54 6.96 4.90
C LEU A 21 6.96 8.37 5.35
N ALA A 22 6.06 9.34 5.30
CA ALA A 22 6.36 10.69 5.77
C ALA A 22 6.70 10.70 7.27
N THR A 23 5.96 9.94 8.09
CA THR A 23 6.27 9.79 9.52
C THR A 23 7.62 9.11 9.78
N LEU A 24 8.01 8.12 8.96
CA LEU A 24 9.32 7.48 9.04
C LEU A 24 10.47 8.42 8.66
N VAL A 25 10.28 9.25 7.64
CA VAL A 25 11.28 10.24 7.19
C VAL A 25 11.43 11.40 8.16
N LEU A 26 10.34 11.81 8.81
CA LEU A 26 10.33 12.89 9.79
C LEU A 26 10.73 12.44 11.20
N ALA A 27 10.88 11.13 11.44
CA ALA A 27 11.31 10.60 12.73
C ALA A 27 12.80 10.95 12.98
N PRO A 28 13.17 11.45 14.16
CA PRO A 28 14.55 11.80 14.49
C PRO A 28 15.47 10.58 14.39
N SER A 29 16.50 10.69 13.56
CA SER A 29 17.33 9.59 13.08
C SER A 29 18.60 9.34 13.91
N ASP A 30 18.48 9.36 15.24
CA ASP A 30 19.66 9.37 16.13
C ASP A 30 20.21 7.99 16.53
N SER A 31 19.73 6.88 15.97
CA SER A 31 20.35 5.57 16.25
C SER A 31 20.24 4.58 15.09
N VAL A 32 21.11 3.56 15.12
CA VAL A 32 21.12 2.38 14.25
C VAL A 32 19.72 1.72 14.15
N ASP A 33 18.86 1.93 15.15
CA ASP A 33 17.47 1.45 15.17
C ASP A 33 16.58 2.10 14.09
N ALA A 34 16.89 3.34 13.67
CA ALA A 34 16.17 4.00 12.59
C ALA A 34 16.38 3.29 11.24
N GLY A 35 17.59 2.78 10.98
CA GLY A 35 17.89 2.01 9.77
C GLY A 35 17.10 0.69 9.70
N TRP A 36 16.95 0.01 10.85
CA TRP A 36 16.12 -1.18 10.96
C TRP A 36 14.62 -0.87 10.82
N ALA A 37 14.15 0.24 11.38
CA ALA A 37 12.76 0.69 11.19
C ALA A 37 12.44 1.00 9.72
N PHE A 38 13.38 1.61 8.99
CA PHE A 38 13.24 1.83 7.54
C PHE A 38 13.20 0.52 6.75
N ALA A 39 14.09 -0.43 7.05
CA ALA A 39 14.08 -1.74 6.39
C ALA A 39 12.80 -2.53 6.71
N ALA A 40 12.34 -2.47 7.97
CA ALA A 40 11.10 -3.09 8.41
C ALA A 40 9.86 -2.48 7.75
N ALA A 41 9.88 -1.19 7.41
CA ALA A 41 8.83 -0.53 6.65
C ALA A 41 8.94 -0.76 5.13
N ALA A 42 10.15 -1.02 4.60
CA ALA A 42 10.38 -1.23 3.17
C ALA A 42 9.80 -2.56 2.66
N VAL A 43 9.95 -3.65 3.42
CA VAL A 43 9.39 -4.98 3.09
C VAL A 43 7.86 -4.93 2.87
N PRO A 44 7.07 -4.38 3.79
CA PRO A 44 5.63 -4.26 3.59
C PRO A 44 5.23 -3.23 2.56
N SER A 45 6.03 -2.18 2.36
CA SER A 45 5.84 -1.24 1.27
C SER A 45 5.95 -1.93 -0.09
N ALA A 46 6.94 -2.82 -0.24
CA ALA A 46 7.12 -3.63 -1.43
C ALA A 46 5.94 -4.61 -1.61
N ALA A 47 5.45 -5.23 -0.53
CA ALA A 47 4.27 -6.09 -0.57
C ALA A 47 3.00 -5.32 -0.97
N PHE A 48 2.77 -4.14 -0.38
CA PHE A 48 1.66 -3.25 -0.72
C PHE A 48 1.68 -2.92 -2.23
N LEU A 49 2.83 -2.52 -2.78
CA LEU A 49 3.00 -2.22 -4.20
C LEU A 49 2.81 -3.44 -5.09
N ALA A 50 3.31 -4.61 -4.68
CA ALA A 50 3.18 -5.86 -5.43
C ALA A 50 1.71 -6.28 -5.63
N PHE A 51 0.82 -5.93 -4.71
CA PHE A 51 -0.62 -6.18 -4.85
C PHE A 51 -1.40 -4.98 -5.42
N ALA A 52 -0.98 -3.75 -5.10
CA ALA A 52 -1.62 -2.52 -5.57
C ALA A 52 -1.48 -2.31 -7.08
N LEU A 53 -0.29 -2.56 -7.65
CA LEU A 53 -0.06 -2.38 -9.10
C LEU A 53 -0.96 -3.30 -9.95
N PRO A 54 -1.01 -4.62 -9.71
CA PRO A 54 -1.89 -5.51 -10.45
C PRO A 54 -3.36 -5.13 -10.28
N ALA A 55 -3.79 -4.76 -9.06
CA ALA A 55 -5.15 -4.31 -8.78
C ALA A 55 -5.50 -3.06 -9.60
N LEU A 56 -4.59 -2.09 -9.68
CA LEU A 56 -4.75 -0.86 -10.47
C LEU A 56 -4.84 -1.18 -11.96
N ILE A 57 -3.93 -2.03 -12.47
CA ILE A 57 -3.91 -2.43 -13.89
C ILE A 57 -5.21 -3.16 -14.26
N LEU A 58 -5.68 -4.09 -13.43
CA LEU A 58 -6.95 -4.81 -13.64
C LEU A 58 -8.15 -3.86 -13.57
N ALA A 59 -8.17 -2.93 -12.61
CA ALA A 59 -9.22 -1.93 -12.47
C ALA A 59 -9.27 -0.98 -13.68
N LEU A 60 -8.10 -0.57 -14.21
CA LEU A 60 -8.00 0.29 -15.40
C LEU A 60 -8.40 -0.46 -16.68
N LYS A 61 -8.01 -1.73 -16.83
CA LYS A 61 -8.42 -2.58 -17.95
C LYS A 61 -9.92 -2.92 -17.95
N GLY A 62 -10.62 -2.73 -16.83
CA GLY A 62 -12.04 -3.09 -16.69
C GLY A 62 -12.30 -4.60 -16.79
N ARG A 63 -11.26 -5.44 -16.77
CA ARG A 63 -11.33 -6.89 -16.87
C ARG A 63 -11.11 -7.50 -15.48
N HIS A 64 -11.92 -8.48 -15.10
CA HIS A 64 -11.82 -9.19 -13.81
C HIS A 64 -11.83 -8.26 -12.58
N LEU A 65 -12.85 -7.41 -12.47
CA LEU A 65 -13.02 -6.49 -11.34
C LEU A 65 -13.09 -7.20 -9.97
N GLY A 66 -13.55 -8.45 -9.92
CA GLY A 66 -13.50 -9.25 -8.69
C GLY A 66 -12.08 -9.56 -8.24
N GLY A 67 -11.19 -9.93 -9.17
CA GLY A 67 -9.77 -10.15 -8.87
C GLY A 67 -9.06 -8.85 -8.49
N ALA A 68 -9.39 -7.74 -9.15
CA ALA A 68 -8.89 -6.41 -8.80
C ALA A 68 -9.29 -5.99 -7.38
N LEU A 69 -10.51 -6.31 -6.95
CA LEU A 69 -11.00 -6.03 -5.60
C LEU A 69 -10.24 -6.86 -4.55
N ILE A 70 -10.05 -8.16 -4.80
CA ILE A 70 -9.30 -9.05 -3.90
C ILE A 70 -7.86 -8.56 -3.75
N LEU A 71 -7.20 -8.19 -4.86
CA LEU A 71 -5.84 -7.65 -4.84
C LEU A 71 -5.76 -6.29 -4.11
N ALA A 72 -6.76 -5.41 -4.30
CA ALA A 72 -6.84 -4.14 -3.59
C ALA A 72 -7.04 -4.33 -2.08
N LEU A 73 -7.87 -5.30 -1.67
CA LEU A 73 -8.05 -5.66 -0.26
C LEU A 73 -6.79 -6.29 0.34
N LEU A 74 -6.13 -7.20 -0.39
CA LEU A 74 -4.85 -7.80 0.03
C LEU A 74 -3.77 -6.74 0.21
N SER A 75 -3.68 -5.79 -0.73
CA SER A 75 -2.79 -4.63 -0.62
C SER A 75 -3.06 -3.84 0.67
N LEU A 76 -4.33 -3.52 0.95
CA LEU A 76 -4.73 -2.79 2.15
C LEU A 76 -4.38 -3.56 3.43
N ILE A 77 -4.71 -4.86 3.50
CA ILE A 77 -4.41 -5.72 4.65
C ILE A 77 -2.89 -5.79 4.88
N SER A 78 -2.11 -5.89 3.79
CA SER A 78 -0.65 -5.92 3.87
C SER A 78 -0.08 -4.60 4.38
N GLY A 79 -0.68 -3.46 4.03
CA GLY A 79 -0.31 -2.14 4.57
C GLY A 79 -0.74 -1.91 6.02
N VAL A 80 -1.83 -2.55 6.48
CA VAL A 80 -2.33 -2.43 7.86
C VAL A 80 -1.59 -3.35 8.83
N LEU A 81 -1.14 -4.53 8.40
CA LEU A 81 -0.36 -5.47 9.23
C LEU A 81 1.02 -4.96 9.69
N VAL A 82 1.32 -3.71 9.35
CA VAL A 82 2.62 -3.06 9.42
C VAL A 82 2.57 -1.83 10.32
N LEU A 83 1.36 -1.31 10.53
CA LEU A 83 1.01 -0.37 11.60
C LEU A 83 0.93 -1.11 12.93
#